data_AF-A0AB33ZUV4-F1
#
_entry.id   AF-A0AB33ZUV4-F1
#
_cell.length_a   1.000
_cell.length_b   1.000
_cell.length_c   1.000
_cell.angle_alpha   90.00
_cell.angle_beta   90.00
_cell.angle_gamma   90.00
#
_symmetry.space_group_name_H-M   'P 1'
#
loop_
_entity.id
_entity.type
_entity.pdbx_description
1 polymer ?
#
loop_
_entity_poly.entity_id
_entity_poly.type
_entity_poly.pdbx_seq_one_letter_code
_entity_poly.pdbx_strand_id
1 'polypeptide(L)'
;MYLDDLLTIISDLHPSLEFFYQTSKSGPSYPISKIQVEGDQCLLFTGKKAKTIAQIMQLLGKLKSTHIPVYVYLNNSNKKAKVFGVQINLEKGQAYTL
;
A
#
# COMPACT_ATOMS: atom_id res chain seq x y z
N MET A 1 -4.59 -7.60 6.74
CA MET A 1 -4.26 -6.35 7.44
C MET A 1 -5.38 -5.34 7.21
N TYR A 2 -5.72 -4.57 8.24
CA TYR A 2 -6.68 -3.47 8.15
C TYR A 2 -5.94 -2.15 7.85
N LEU A 3 -6.68 -1.11 7.45
CA LEU A 3 -6.09 0.15 7.02
C LEU A 3 -5.45 0.92 8.19
N ASP A 4 -6.02 0.88 9.38
CA ASP A 4 -5.41 1.39 10.61
C ASP A 4 -4.05 0.75 10.92
N ASP A 5 -3.94 -0.57 10.80
CA ASP A 5 -2.65 -1.29 10.93
C ASP A 5 -1.63 -0.75 9.91
N LEU A 6 -2.05 -0.66 8.63
CA LEU A 6 -1.18 -0.17 7.55
C LEU A 6 -0.71 1.26 7.83
N LEU A 7 -1.63 2.16 8.19
CA LEU A 7 -1.31 3.57 8.47
C LEU A 7 -0.37 3.72 9.66
N THR A 8 -0.55 2.90 10.69
CA THR A 8 0.34 2.88 11.86
C THR A 8 1.73 2.42 11.47
N ILE A 9 1.86 1.38 10.64
CA ILE A 9 3.17 0.89 10.21
C ILE A 9 3.88 1.90 9.30
N ILE A 10 3.14 2.54 8.36
CA ILE A 10 3.77 3.48 7.42
C ILE A 10 3.99 4.87 8.00
N SER A 11 3.39 5.23 9.15
CA SER A 11 3.57 6.56 9.75
C SER A 11 4.99 6.82 10.23
N ASP A 12 5.72 5.76 10.58
CA ASP A 12 7.11 5.84 11.05
C ASP A 12 8.13 5.79 9.90
N LEU A 13 7.66 5.67 8.66
CA LEU A 13 8.52 5.57 7.48
C LEU A 13 8.91 6.94 6.94
N HIS A 14 10.07 7.00 6.28
CA HIS A 14 10.51 8.24 5.65
C HIS A 14 9.51 8.70 4.56
N PRO A 15 9.05 9.97 4.56
CA PRO A 15 7.93 10.40 3.71
C PRO A 15 8.15 10.26 2.21
N SER A 16 9.42 10.22 1.77
CA SER A 16 9.81 10.07 0.36
C SER A 16 9.86 8.63 -0.12
N LEU A 17 9.77 7.63 0.76
CA LEU A 17 9.82 6.23 0.34
C LEU A 17 8.65 5.93 -0.59
N GLU A 18 8.94 5.26 -1.68
CA GLU A 18 7.93 4.81 -2.64
C GLU A 18 7.30 3.49 -2.17
N PHE A 19 5.99 3.35 -2.36
CA PHE A 19 5.23 2.19 -1.89
C PHE A 19 4.93 1.21 -3.02
N PHE A 20 5.25 -0.07 -2.78
CA PHE A 20 5.13 -1.16 -3.74
C PHE A 20 4.33 -2.33 -3.16
N TYR A 21 3.94 -3.24 -4.03
CA TYR A 21 3.41 -4.56 -3.69
C TYR A 21 4.36 -5.63 -4.22
N GLN A 22 4.59 -6.68 -3.45
CA GLN A 22 5.36 -7.84 -3.88
C GLN A 22 4.52 -9.10 -3.63
N THR A 23 4.52 -10.03 -4.58
CA THR A 23 3.86 -11.34 -4.41
C THR A 23 4.71 -12.34 -3.63
N SER A 24 6.01 -12.07 -3.49
CA SER A 24 6.97 -12.83 -2.70
C SER A 24 8.20 -11.97 -2.39
N LYS A 25 8.98 -12.35 -1.37
CA LYS A 25 10.17 -11.60 -0.91
C LYS A 25 11.22 -11.32 -2.01
N SER A 26 11.32 -12.22 -3.00
CA SER A 26 12.23 -12.10 -4.14
C SER A 26 11.49 -11.88 -5.46
N GLY A 27 10.20 -11.57 -5.39
CA GLY A 27 9.33 -11.38 -6.54
C GLY A 27 9.47 -9.99 -7.17
N PRO A 28 8.82 -9.77 -8.31
CA PRO A 28 8.74 -8.44 -8.91
C PRO A 28 8.03 -7.46 -7.96
N SER A 29 8.56 -6.24 -7.87
CA SER A 29 7.92 -5.12 -7.18
C SER A 29 6.96 -4.40 -8.10
N TYR A 30 5.70 -4.29 -7.69
CA TYR A 30 4.66 -3.58 -8.42
C TYR A 30 4.38 -2.23 -7.75
N PRO A 31 4.58 -1.09 -8.44
CA PRO A 31 4.34 0.23 -7.86
C PRO A 31 2.86 0.41 -7.48
N ILE A 32 2.55 0.85 -6.26
CA ILE A 32 1.19 1.26 -5.88
C ILE A 32 0.94 2.67 -6.44
N SER A 33 0.14 2.78 -7.49
CA SER A 33 -0.08 4.04 -8.21
C SER A 33 -1.39 4.74 -7.87
N LYS A 34 -2.42 4.00 -7.50
CA LYS A 34 -3.75 4.52 -7.15
C LYS A 34 -4.26 3.85 -5.88
N ILE A 35 -4.99 4.62 -5.08
CA ILE A 35 -5.66 4.15 -3.88
C ILE A 35 -7.11 4.58 -3.97
N GLN A 36 -8.03 3.70 -3.58
CA GLN A 36 -9.45 3.97 -3.55
C GLN A 36 -10.05 3.37 -2.28
N VAL A 37 -10.96 4.10 -1.64
CA VAL A 37 -11.76 3.60 -0.52
C VAL A 37 -13.18 3.43 -1.01
N GLU A 38 -13.73 2.23 -0.89
CA GLU A 38 -15.08 1.89 -1.31
C GLU A 38 -15.79 1.25 -0.13
N GLY A 39 -16.77 1.94 0.47
CA GLY A 39 -17.61 1.41 1.54
C GLY A 39 -16.81 0.84 2.72
N ASP A 40 -16.60 -0.47 2.69
CA ASP A 40 -16.00 -1.31 3.72
C ASP A 40 -14.58 -1.80 3.39
N GLN A 41 -13.92 -1.29 2.34
CA GLN A 41 -12.58 -1.74 1.95
C GLN A 41 -11.68 -0.61 1.42
N CYS A 42 -10.37 -0.79 1.60
CA CYS A 42 -9.33 0.02 0.99
C CYS A 42 -8.66 -0.78 -0.13
N LEU A 43 -8.56 -0.18 -1.32
CA LEU A 43 -8.06 -0.80 -2.54
C LEU A 43 -6.80 -0.08 -3.01
N LEU A 44 -5.70 -0.82 -3.09
CA LEU A 44 -4.43 -0.39 -3.66
C LEU A 44 -4.33 -0.94 -5.08
N PHE A 45 -4.07 -0.08 -6.06
CA PHE A 45 -3.94 -0.47 -7.46
C PHE A 45 -2.51 -0.29 -7.91
N THR A 46 -1.98 -1.31 -8.58
CA THR A 46 -0.64 -1.22 -9.15
C THR A 46 -0.63 -0.36 -10.42
N GLY A 47 0.54 0.16 -10.82
CA GLY A 47 0.67 0.98 -12.02
C GLY A 47 2.12 1.34 -12.34
N LYS A 48 2.31 2.43 -13.11
CA LYS A 48 3.63 2.83 -13.63
C LYS A 48 4.47 3.65 -12.65
N LYS A 49 3.85 4.37 -11.73
CA LYS A 49 4.54 5.30 -10.81
C LYS A 49 4.09 5.04 -9.38
N ALA A 50 5.01 4.77 -8.46
CA ALA A 50 4.67 4.54 -7.07
C ALA A 50 4.21 5.84 -6.41
N LYS A 51 3.26 5.73 -5.48
CA LYS A 51 2.98 6.79 -4.51
C LYS A 51 4.02 6.75 -3.41
N THR A 52 4.38 7.93 -2.90
CA THR A 52 5.22 8.02 -1.71
C THR A 52 4.39 7.84 -0.43
N ILE A 53 5.04 7.50 0.69
CA ILE A 53 4.39 7.43 2.00
C ILE A 53 3.65 8.74 2.33
N ALA A 54 4.25 9.89 2.07
CA ALA A 54 3.60 11.20 2.28
C ALA A 54 2.26 11.32 1.53
N GLN A 55 2.23 10.88 0.27
CA GLN A 55 1.03 10.92 -0.56
C GLN A 55 -0.04 9.97 -0.05
N ILE A 56 0.35 8.78 0.44
CA ILE A 56 -0.59 7.81 1.03
C ILE A 56 -1.19 8.38 2.32
N MET A 57 -0.36 8.92 3.21
CA MET A 57 -0.81 9.52 4.47
C MET A 57 -1.71 10.74 4.22
N GLN A 58 -1.41 11.56 3.21
CA GLN A 58 -2.27 12.68 2.83
C GLN A 58 -3.66 12.22 2.35
N LEU A 59 -3.73 11.11 1.63
CA LEU A 59 -4.98 10.57 1.09
C LEU A 59 -5.83 9.86 2.15
N LEU A 60 -5.20 9.07 3.02
CA LEU A 60 -5.88 8.14 3.92
C LEU A 60 -5.90 8.59 5.38
N GLY A 61 -4.94 9.41 5.81
CA GLY A 61 -4.79 9.80 7.22
C GLY A 61 -5.89 10.71 7.77
N LYS A 62 -6.81 11.18 6.92
CA LYS A 62 -7.98 12.00 7.32
C LYS A 62 -9.29 11.22 7.40
N LEU A 63 -9.26 9.91 7.14
CA LEU A 63 -10.46 9.07 7.20
C LEU A 63 -10.90 8.86 8.65
N LYS A 64 -12.20 9.05 8.92
CA LYS A 64 -12.78 8.87 10.27
C LYS A 64 -12.96 7.40 10.66
N SER A 65 -13.10 6.51 9.68
CA SER A 65 -13.19 5.06 9.88
C SER A 65 -12.10 4.37 9.07
N THR A 66 -11.16 3.75 9.75
CA THR A 66 -9.97 3.11 9.17
C THR A 66 -9.87 1.63 9.47
N HIS A 67 -10.79 1.07 10.24
CA HIS A 67 -10.84 -0.38 10.49
C HIS A 67 -11.51 -1.12 9.33
N ILE A 68 -10.94 -0.97 8.13
CA ILE A 68 -11.39 -1.62 6.88
C ILE A 68 -10.26 -2.45 6.28
N PRO A 69 -10.53 -3.65 5.73
CA PRO A 69 -9.51 -4.48 5.09
C PRO A 69 -8.86 -3.78 3.90
N VAL A 70 -7.54 -3.99 3.76
CA VAL A 70 -6.75 -3.53 2.62
C VAL A 70 -6.57 -4.66 1.61
N TYR A 71 -6.82 -4.37 0.34
CA TYR A 71 -6.58 -5.28 -0.78
C TYR A 71 -5.71 -4.63 -1.85
N VAL A 72 -4.98 -5.46 -2.60
CA VAL A 72 -4.22 -5.02 -3.79
C VAL A 72 -4.84 -5.61 -5.06
N TYR A 73 -5.06 -4.75 -6.05
CA TYR A 73 -5.35 -5.12 -7.43
C TYR A 73 -4.08 -5.02 -8.27
N LEU A 74 -3.66 -6.16 -8.84
CA LEU A 74 -2.65 -6.20 -9.88
C LEU A 74 -3.30 -5.77 -11.21
N ASN A 75 -2.75 -4.76 -11.88
CA ASN A 75 -3.20 -4.38 -13.21
C ASN A 75 -3.32 -5.62 -14.12
N ASN A 76 -4.48 -5.74 -14.76
CA ASN A 76 -4.91 -6.85 -15.64
C ASN A 76 -5.51 -8.08 -14.94
N SER A 77 -5.77 -8.03 -13.64
CA SER A 77 -6.44 -9.11 -12.92
C SER A 77 -7.61 -8.58 -12.10
N ASN A 78 -8.82 -9.13 -12.31
CA ASN A 78 -9.97 -8.94 -11.42
C ASN A 78 -9.79 -9.63 -10.05
N LYS A 79 -8.62 -10.23 -9.78
CA LYS A 79 -8.31 -10.84 -8.49
C LYS A 79 -7.69 -9.80 -7.57
N LYS A 80 -8.27 -9.70 -6.38
CA LYS A 80 -7.74 -8.91 -5.27
C LYS A 80 -6.95 -9.81 -4.33
N ALA A 81 -5.73 -9.42 -3.99
CA ALA A 81 -4.93 -10.09 -2.97
C ALA A 81 -5.14 -9.42 -1.62
N LYS A 82 -5.25 -10.21 -0.55
CA LYS A 82 -5.21 -9.68 0.81
C LYS A 82 -3.79 -9.24 1.11
N VAL A 83 -3.69 -8.10 1.79
CA VAL A 83 -2.44 -7.54 2.28
C VAL A 83 -2.15 -8.11 3.66
N PHE A 84 -0.94 -8.64 3.87
CA PHE A 84 -0.53 -9.35 5.09
C PHE A 84 0.45 -8.55 5.96
N GLY A 85 1.22 -7.63 5.41
CA GLY A 85 2.12 -6.78 6.18
C GLY A 85 3.05 -5.94 5.31
N VAL A 86 3.77 -4.99 5.93
CA VAL A 86 4.73 -4.10 5.25
C VAL A 86 6.16 -4.49 5.60
N GLN A 87 7.04 -4.41 4.61
CA GLN A 87 8.48 -4.53 4.74
C GLN A 87 9.16 -3.31 4.12
N ILE A 88 10.41 -3.08 4.50
CA ILE A 88 11.18 -1.88 4.13
C ILE A 88 12.50 -2.32 3.50
N ASN A 89 12.86 -1.74 2.37
CA ASN A 89 14.19 -1.82 1.78
C ASN A 89 14.78 -0.41 1.74
N LEU A 90 15.66 -0.13 2.71
CA LEU A 90 16.29 1.18 2.87
C LEU A 90 17.28 1.50 1.74
N GLU A 91 18.01 0.50 1.23
CA GLU A 91 18.99 0.68 0.14
C GLU A 91 18.33 1.16 -1.15
N LYS A 92 17.09 0.72 -1.42
CA LYS A 92 16.32 1.11 -2.60
C LYS A 92 15.36 2.28 -2.35
N GLY A 93 15.23 2.73 -1.11
CA GLY A 93 14.23 3.74 -0.73
C GLY A 93 12.79 3.26 -0.93
N GLN A 94 12.50 1.98 -0.66
CA GLN A 94 11.21 1.35 -0.94
C GLN A 94 10.55 0.79 0.33
N ALA A 95 9.24 0.93 0.42
CA ALA A 95 8.40 0.14 1.31
C ALA A 95 7.48 -0.74 0.48
N TYR A 96 7.24 -1.98 0.91
CA TYR A 96 6.44 -2.92 0.14
C TYR A 96 5.53 -3.77 1.01
N THR A 97 4.33 -4.05 0.50
CA THR A 97 3.39 -4.97 1.13
C THR A 97 3.39 -6.33 0.45
N LEU A 98 3.23 -7.39 1.24
CA LEU A 98 2.92 -8.75 0.80
C LEU A 98 1.42 -9.02 0.85
#